data_AF-A0A2T5NIW7-F1
#
_entry.id   AF-A0A2T5NIW7-F1
#
_cell.length_a   1.000
_cell.length_b   1.000
_cell.length_c   1.000
_cell.angle_alpha   90.00
_cell.angle_beta   90.00
_cell.angle_gamma   90.00
#
_symmetry.space_group_name_H-M   'P 1'
#
loop_
_entity.id
_entity.type
_entity.pdbx_description
1 polymer ?
#
loop_
_entity_poly.entity_id
_entity_poly.type
_entity_poly.pdbx_seq_one_letter_code
_entity_poly.pdbx_strand_id
1 'polypeptide(L)'
;MSETTFTFRVDESLKQEFAKIAKLRDRTGAQLLRDFMRDVVRENKEVAEYEQWFRHQVQQGLDQANSGELVEGDEVDARFAAKRAALRRRMAER
;
A
#
# COMPACT_ATOMS: atom_id res chain seq x y z
N MET A 1 -10.84 23.40 12.49
CA MET A 1 -10.54 21.99 12.82
C MET A 1 -10.96 21.77 14.26
N SER A 2 -11.82 20.79 14.52
CA SER A 2 -12.16 20.41 15.90
C SER A 2 -10.99 19.64 16.51
N GLU A 3 -10.38 20.19 17.56
CA GLU A 3 -9.41 19.44 18.34
C GLU A 3 -10.13 18.50 19.30
N THR A 4 -9.59 17.31 19.51
CA THR A 4 -10.11 16.31 20.45
C THR A 4 -8.95 15.73 21.25
N THR A 5 -9.17 15.55 22.55
CA THR A 5 -8.13 15.06 23.46
C THR A 5 -8.24 13.55 23.63
N PHE A 6 -7.10 12.87 23.54
CA PHE A 6 -6.97 11.45 23.83
C PHE A 6 -6.18 11.26 25.13
N THR A 7 -6.74 10.56 26.12
CA THR A 7 -6.10 10.31 27.41
C THR A 7 -5.99 8.80 27.64
N PHE A 8 -4.78 8.32 27.92
CA PHE A 8 -4.52 6.91 28.18
C PHE A 8 -3.44 6.78 29.25
N ARG A 9 -3.39 5.61 29.90
CA ARG A 9 -2.37 5.29 30.90
C ARG A 9 -1.21 4.57 30.23
N VAL A 10 0.00 4.89 30.67
CA VAL A 10 1.25 4.23 30.28
C VAL A 10 2.11 4.05 31.52
N ASP A 11 3.01 3.08 31.48
CA ASP A 11 4.03 2.94 32.50
C ASP A 11 4.94 4.17 32.53
N GLU A 12 5.36 4.57 33.73
CA GLU A 12 6.17 5.78 33.92
C GLU A 12 7.55 5.65 33.25
N SER A 13 8.15 4.46 33.27
CA SER A 13 9.42 4.19 32.56
C SER A 13 9.27 4.40 31.05
N LEU A 14 8.20 3.87 30.46
CA LEU A 14 7.91 4.02 29.04
C LEU A 14 7.71 5.49 28.66
N LYS A 15 6.99 6.26 29.47
CA LYS A 15 6.80 7.70 29.27
C LYS A 15 8.14 8.44 29.26
N GLN A 16 9.05 8.12 30.18
CA GLN A 16 10.36 8.77 30.26
C GLN A 16 11.25 8.45 29.05
N GLU A 17 11.31 7.19 28.65
CA GLU A 17 12.07 6.77 27.48
C GLU A 17 11.52 7.40 26.19
N PHE A 18 10.20 7.38 26.02
CA PHE A 18 9.55 7.99 24.87
C PHE A 18 9.81 9.50 24.79
N ALA A 19 9.73 10.21 25.92
CA ALA A 19 10.04 11.64 25.99
C ALA A 19 11.51 11.93 25.63
N LYS A 20 12.45 11.09 26.08
CA LYS A 20 13.87 11.19 25.74
C LYS A 20 14.09 11.02 24.23
N ILE A 21 13.49 10.01 23.62
CA ILE A 21 13.57 9.78 22.17
C ILE A 21 12.94 10.93 21.38
N ALA A 22 11.79 11.43 21.82
CA ALA A 22 11.14 12.58 21.19
C ALA A 22 12.06 13.79 21.19
N LYS A 23 12.69 14.10 22.34
CA LYS A 23 13.65 15.19 22.47
C LYS A 23 14.88 15.01 21.58
N LEU A 24 15.41 13.79 21.47
CA LEU A 24 16.53 13.48 20.55
C LEU A 24 16.17 13.75 19.08
N ARG A 25 14.89 13.66 18.73
CA ARG A 25 14.35 13.94 17.39
C ARG A 25 13.84 15.37 17.23
N ASP A 26 14.08 16.23 18.21
CA ASP A 26 13.57 17.61 18.27
C ASP A 26 12.04 17.70 18.11
N ARG A 27 11.33 16.73 18.71
CA ARG A 27 9.86 16.62 18.68
C ARG A 27 9.30 16.42 20.09
N THR A 28 8.02 16.71 20.24
CA THR A 28 7.24 16.35 21.44
C THR A 28 6.66 14.94 21.30
N GLY A 29 6.40 14.27 22.43
CA GLY A 29 5.73 12.97 22.41
C GLY A 29 4.36 13.02 21.71
N ALA A 30 3.62 14.12 21.85
CA ALA A 30 2.34 14.32 21.17
C ALA A 30 2.49 14.44 19.64
N GLN A 31 3.59 15.00 19.13
CA GLN A 31 3.86 15.01 17.69
C GLN A 31 4.10 13.58 17.18
N LEU A 32 4.95 12.81 17.86
CA LEU A 32 5.22 11.42 17.48
C LEU A 32 3.97 10.54 17.53
N LEU A 33 3.11 10.71 18.55
CA LEU A 33 1.84 9.99 18.63
C LEU A 33 0.90 10.36 17.48
N ARG A 34 0.81 11.63 17.11
CA ARG A 34 0.00 12.06 15.96
C ARG A 34 0.54 11.52 14.64
N ASP A 35 1.87 11.46 14.48
CA ASP A 35 2.50 10.89 13.29
C ASP A 35 2.18 9.40 13.21
N PHE A 36 2.38 8.65 14.30
CA PHE A 36 2.03 7.23 14.39
C PHE A 36 0.55 6.97 14.09
N MET A 37 -0.36 7.77 14.67
CA MET A 37 -1.80 7.66 14.39
C MET A 37 -2.12 7.87 12.91
N ARG A 38 -1.47 8.84 12.25
CA ARG A 38 -1.65 9.05 10.80
C ARG A 38 -1.12 7.88 10.00
N ASP A 39 0.04 7.33 10.38
CA ASP A 39 0.66 6.20 9.69
C ASP A 39 -0.23 4.96 9.79
N VAL A 40 -0.74 4.61 10.97
CA VAL A 40 -1.65 3.47 11.16
C VAL A 40 -2.94 3.64 10.34
N VAL A 41 -3.52 4.85 10.32
CA VAL A 41 -4.73 5.11 9.52
C VAL A 41 -4.44 5.00 8.03
N ARG A 42 -3.28 5.50 7.59
CA ARG A 42 -2.85 5.42 6.18
C ARG A 42 -2.63 3.97 5.77
N GLU A 43 -1.85 3.21 6.53
CA GLU A 43 -1.59 1.78 6.28
C GLU A 43 -2.89 0.98 6.21
N ASN A 44 -3.81 1.18 7.15
CA ASN A 44 -5.10 0.49 7.14
C ASN A 44 -5.96 0.87 5.92
N LYS A 45 -5.94 2.14 5.50
CA LYS A 45 -6.64 2.57 4.27
C LYS A 45 -6.02 1.95 3.03
N GLU A 46 -4.70 1.97 2.91
CA GLU A 46 -3.97 1.39 1.77
C GLU A 46 -4.23 -0.11 1.67
N VAL A 47 -4.22 -0.84 2.80
CA VAL A 47 -4.58 -2.26 2.84
C VAL A 47 -6.04 -2.46 2.45
N ALA A 48 -6.97 -1.67 2.99
CA ALA A 48 -8.39 -1.80 2.68
C ALA A 48 -8.71 -1.48 1.20
N GLU A 49 -8.05 -0.47 0.64
CA GLU A 49 -8.15 -0.08 -0.78
C GLU A 49 -7.54 -1.16 -1.68
N TYR A 50 -6.37 -1.68 -1.33
CA TYR A 50 -5.75 -2.80 -2.02
C TYR A 50 -6.65 -4.04 -2.01
N GLU A 51 -7.21 -4.41 -0.86
CA GLU A 51 -8.11 -5.56 -0.72
C GLU A 51 -9.42 -5.38 -1.50
N GLN A 52 -9.95 -4.15 -1.60
CA GLN A 52 -11.12 -3.87 -2.44
C GLN A 52 -10.79 -3.99 -3.92
N TRP A 53 -9.68 -3.36 -4.34
CA TRP A 53 -9.21 -3.45 -5.72
C TRP A 53 -8.91 -4.90 -6.11
N PHE A 54 -8.22 -5.66 -5.27
CA PHE A 54 -7.86 -7.05 -5.53
C PHE A 54 -9.10 -7.93 -5.68
N ARG A 55 -10.07 -7.81 -4.77
CA ARG A 55 -11.35 -8.53 -4.89
C ARG A 55 -12.09 -8.18 -6.17
N HIS A 56 -12.08 -6.92 -6.59
CA HIS A 56 -12.67 -6.52 -7.86
C HIS A 56 -11.96 -7.15 -9.06
N GLN A 57 -10.62 -7.16 -9.08
CA GLN A 57 -9.84 -7.82 -10.14
C GLN A 57 -10.12 -9.33 -10.21
N VAL A 58 -10.19 -10.00 -9.06
CA VAL A 58 -10.52 -11.43 -9.00
C VAL A 58 -11.92 -11.68 -9.55
N GLN A 59 -12.92 -10.89 -9.15
CA GLN A 59 -14.28 -11.06 -9.65
C GLN A 59 -14.36 -10.83 -11.17
N GLN A 60 -13.67 -9.81 -11.69
CA GLN A 60 -13.58 -9.57 -13.13
C GLN A 60 -12.99 -10.77 -13.88
N GLY A 61 -11.91 -11.37 -13.37
CA GLY A 61 -11.31 -12.56 -13.98
C GLY A 61 -12.24 -13.78 -13.93
N LEU A 62 -12.98 -13.97 -12.84
CA LEU A 62 -13.99 -15.02 -12.74
C LEU A 62 -15.13 -14.80 -13.73
N ASP A 63 -15.64 -13.57 -13.85
CA ASP A 63 -16.73 -13.23 -14.76
C ASP A 63 -16.31 -13.45 -16.23
N GLN A 64 -15.08 -13.04 -16.60
CA GLN A 64 -14.50 -13.29 -17.94
C GLN A 64 -14.32 -14.79 -18.23
N ALA A 65 -13.82 -15.55 -17.25
CA ALA A 65 -13.69 -16.99 -17.40
C ALA A 65 -15.06 -17.66 -17.60
N ASN A 66 -16.06 -17.24 -16.83
CA ASN A 66 -17.43 -17.73 -16.92
C ASN A 66 -18.13 -17.32 -18.23
N SER A 67 -17.81 -16.15 -18.80
CA SER A 67 -18.31 -15.72 -20.12
C SER A 67 -17.56 -16.36 -21.30
N GLY A 68 -16.50 -17.13 -21.03
CA GLY A 68 -15.68 -17.77 -22.05
C GLY A 68 -14.67 -16.82 -22.71
N GLU A 69 -14.43 -15.65 -22.15
CA GLU A 69 -13.40 -14.68 -22.57
C GLU A 69 -11.99 -15.12 -22.11
N LEU A 70 -11.65 -16.37 -22.42
CA LEU A 70 -10.35 -16.96 -22.11
C LEU A 70 -9.45 -16.96 -23.34
N VAL A 71 -8.15 -16.86 -23.08
CA VAL A 71 -7.10 -16.97 -24.10
C VAL A 71 -6.19 -18.12 -23.71
N GLU A 72 -5.82 -18.95 -24.68
CA GLU A 72 -4.90 -20.06 -24.47
C GLU A 72 -3.53 -19.56 -24.01
N GLY A 73 -2.89 -20.33 -23.12
CA GLY A 73 -1.60 -19.94 -22.53
C GLY A 73 -0.51 -19.68 -23.57
N ASP A 74 -0.44 -20.54 -24.59
CA ASP A 74 0.53 -20.43 -25.68
C ASP A 74 0.34 -19.14 -26.49
N GLU A 75 -0.91 -18.70 -26.69
CA GLU A 75 -1.22 -17.44 -27.38
C GLU A 75 -0.80 -16.22 -26.54
N VAL A 76 -1.01 -16.28 -25.22
CA VAL A 76 -0.53 -15.26 -24.28
C VAL A 76 0.99 -15.13 -24.38
N ASP A 77 1.71 -16.24 -24.31
CA ASP A 77 3.17 -16.26 -24.37
C ASP A 77 3.71 -15.72 -25.69
N ALA A 78 3.13 -16.14 -26.82
CA ALA A 78 3.49 -15.63 -28.14
C ALA A 78 3.28 -14.11 -28.23
N ARG A 79 2.15 -13.60 -27.74
CA ARG A 79 1.81 -12.18 -27.75
C ARG A 79 2.79 -11.36 -26.91
N PHE A 80 3.15 -11.83 -25.71
CA PHE A 80 4.11 -11.14 -24.86
C PHE A 80 5.55 -11.25 -25.38
N ALA A 81 5.93 -12.36 -26.01
CA ALA A 81 7.21 -12.49 -26.70
C ALA A 81 7.35 -11.45 -27.83
N ALA A 82 6.31 -11.29 -28.65
CA ALA A 82 6.26 -10.29 -29.71
C ALA A 82 6.38 -8.85 -29.15
N LYS A 83 5.63 -8.52 -28.09
CA LYS A 83 5.73 -7.22 -27.42
C LYS A 83 7.14 -6.91 -26.91
N ARG A 84 7.78 -7.89 -26.25
CA ARG A 84 9.17 -7.73 -25.76
C ARG A 84 10.16 -7.57 -26.91
N ALA A 85 10.00 -8.32 -28.00
CA ALA A 85 10.85 -8.18 -29.19
C ALA A 85 10.73 -6.79 -29.83
N ALA A 86 9.50 -6.28 -29.97
CA ALA A 86 9.25 -4.93 -30.49
C ALA A 86 9.88 -3.84 -29.60
N LEU A 87 9.75 -3.97 -28.28
CA LEU A 87 10.37 -3.05 -27.33
C LEU A 87 11.90 -3.04 -27.48
N ARG A 88 12.54 -4.22 -27.59
CA ARG A 88 14.00 -4.32 -27.78
C ARG A 88 14.46 -3.64 -29.07
N ARG A 89 13.73 -3.82 -30.17
CA ARG A 89 14.05 -3.13 -31.44
C ARG A 89 14.00 -1.62 -31.28
N ARG A 90 12.93 -1.09 -30.68
CA ARG A 90 12.77 0.35 -30.41
C ARG A 90 13.88 0.92 -29.53
N MET A 91 14.37 0.14 -28.57
CA MET A 91 15.47 0.56 -27.69
C MET A 91 16.84 0.51 -28.39
N ALA A 92 17.00 -0.34 -29.41
CA ALA A 92 18.22 -0.45 -30.21
C ALA A 92 18.28 0.56 -31.37
N GLU A 93 17.12 1.06 -31.82
CA GLU A 93 16.96 2.11 -32.82
C GLU A 93 17.07 3.53 -32.23
N ARG A 94 17.29 3.64 -30.91
CA ARG A 94 17.47 4.87 -30.15
C ARG A 94 18.95 5.10 -29.83
#